data_AF-A0A7C5SY50-F1
#
_entry.id   AF-A0A7C5SY50-F1
#
_cell.length_a   1.000
_cell.length_b   1.000
_cell.length_c   1.000
_cell.angle_alpha   90.00
_cell.angle_beta   90.00
_cell.angle_gamma   90.00
#
_symmetry.space_group_name_H-M   'P 1'
#
loop_
_entity.id
_entity.type
_entity.pdbx_description
1 polymer ?
#
loop_
_entity_poly.entity_id
_entity_poly.type
_entity_poly.pdbx_seq_one_letter_code
_entity_poly.pdbx_strand_id
1 'polypeptide(L)'
;MPPLILLTNDDGYLSPGLHALRRVLAELGEVWVLAPEKNWSAASRTRVFHKPLRVYSAQLPDGAVVHVTNGSPSDCVLLAVLGLAPRRPDLVVAGINAG
;
A
#
# COMPACT_ATOMS: atom_id res chain seq x y z
N MET A 1 -18.72 8.52 -8.25
CA MET A 1 -17.46 7.77 -8.40
C MET A 1 -17.47 6.62 -7.42
N PRO A 2 -16.92 5.44 -7.75
CA PRO A 2 -16.72 4.37 -6.76
C PRO A 2 -15.81 4.88 -5.62
N PRO A 3 -15.87 4.31 -4.41
CA PRO A 3 -14.96 4.70 -3.33
C PRO A 3 -13.50 4.39 -3.70
N LEU A 4 -12.55 5.27 -3.34
CA LEU A 4 -11.11 5.00 -3.44
C LEU A 4 -10.66 4.28 -2.17
N ILE A 5 -10.11 3.10 -2.34
CA ILE A 5 -9.61 2.27 -1.27
C ILE A 5 -8.08 2.28 -1.34
N LEU A 6 -7.44 2.90 -0.35
CA LEU A 6 -6.00 2.76 -0.15
C LEU A 6 -5.73 1.38 0.44
N LEU A 7 -4.92 0.58 -0.23
CA LEU A 7 -4.47 -0.72 0.25
C LEU A 7 -2.96 -0.70 0.54
N THR A 8 -2.57 -1.16 1.73
CA THR A 8 -1.18 -1.30 2.18
C THR A 8 -1.01 -2.55 3.06
N ASN A 9 0.21 -2.89 3.47
CA ASN A 9 0.52 -3.98 4.41
C ASN A 9 1.91 -3.80 5.04
N ASP A 10 2.24 -4.71 5.97
CA ASP A 10 3.58 -4.78 6.57
C ASP A 10 4.51 -5.74 5.81
N ASP A 11 3.99 -6.79 5.16
CA ASP A 11 4.80 -7.82 4.51
C ASP A 11 5.47 -7.36 3.20
N GLY A 12 5.09 -6.20 2.67
CA GLY A 12 5.60 -5.61 1.45
C GLY A 12 4.76 -5.90 0.20
N TYR A 13 5.07 -5.18 -0.89
CA TYR A 13 4.24 -5.14 -2.11
C TYR A 13 4.13 -6.48 -2.86
N LEU A 14 5.05 -7.42 -2.63
CA LEU A 14 5.03 -8.77 -3.21
C LEU A 14 4.29 -9.80 -2.34
N SER A 15 3.72 -9.40 -1.20
CA SER A 15 2.99 -10.32 -0.33
C SER A 15 1.79 -10.94 -1.05
N PRO A 16 1.64 -12.27 -1.04
CA PRO A 16 0.46 -12.94 -1.58
C PRO A 16 -0.83 -12.46 -0.90
N GLY A 17 -0.78 -12.12 0.39
CA GLY A 17 -1.93 -11.60 1.15
C GLY A 17 -2.41 -10.25 0.62
N LEU A 18 -1.48 -9.34 0.33
CA LEU A 18 -1.79 -8.05 -0.29
C LEU A 18 -2.46 -8.23 -1.65
N HIS A 19 -1.94 -9.17 -2.47
CA HIS A 19 -2.48 -9.42 -3.81
C HIS A 19 -3.87 -10.04 -3.76
N ALA A 20 -4.09 -11.00 -2.86
CA ALA A 20 -5.40 -11.60 -2.64
C ALA A 20 -6.41 -10.55 -2.18
N LEU A 21 -6.04 -9.71 -1.22
CA LEU A 21 -6.92 -8.67 -0.69
C LEU A 21 -7.25 -7.60 -1.74
N ARG A 22 -6.27 -7.21 -2.58
CA ARG A 22 -6.48 -6.29 -3.72
C ARG A 22 -7.59 -6.79 -4.64
N ARG A 23 -7.59 -8.09 -4.97
CA ARG A 23 -8.55 -8.69 -5.90
C ARG A 23 -9.97 -8.62 -5.35
N VAL A 24 -10.17 -8.94 -4.07
CA VAL A 24 -11.49 -8.89 -3.43
C VAL A 24 -11.96 -7.44 -3.28
N LEU A 25 -11.09 -6.52 -2.86
CA LEU A 25 -11.46 -5.11 -2.69
C LEU A 25 -11.81 -4.42 -4.02
N ALA A 26 -11.29 -4.91 -5.15
CA ALA A 26 -11.61 -4.38 -6.47
C ALA A 26 -13.09 -4.57 -6.85
N GLU A 27 -13.80 -5.49 -6.20
CA GLU A 27 -15.25 -5.66 -6.35
C GLU A 27 -16.05 -4.59 -5.60
N LEU A 28 -15.43 -3.90 -4.64
CA LEU A 28 -16.07 -2.91 -3.77
C LEU A 28 -15.76 -1.46 -4.17
N GLY A 29 -14.66 -1.23 -4.88
CA GLY A 29 -14.23 0.11 -5.25
C GLY A 29 -12.94 0.16 -6.05
N GLU A 30 -12.47 1.39 -6.27
CA GLU A 30 -11.20 1.66 -6.92
C GLU A 30 -10.06 1.41 -5.94
N VAL A 31 -9.26 0.36 -6.15
CA VAL A 31 -8.16 0.01 -5.26
C VAL A 31 -6.86 0.67 -5.72
N TRP A 32 -6.29 1.52 -4.87
CA TRP A 32 -4.99 2.13 -5.07
C TRP A 32 -4.00 1.59 -4.05
N VAL A 33 -2.98 0.88 -4.54
CA VAL A 33 -2.01 0.18 -3.68
C VAL A 33 -0.78 1.04 -3.49
N LEU A 34 -0.40 1.27 -2.24
CA LEU A 34 0.90 1.78 -1.86
C LEU A 34 1.46 0.94 -0.71
N ALA A 35 2.50 0.17 -1.00
CA ALA A 35 3.08 -0.77 -0.04
C ALA A 35 4.61 -0.62 0.04
N PRO A 36 5.23 -1.05 1.15
CA PRO A 36 6.68 -1.03 1.27
C PRO A 36 7.39 -1.96 0.29
N GLU A 37 8.62 -1.60 -0.10
CA GLU A 37 9.50 -2.45 -0.93
C GLU A 37 9.94 -3.73 -0.22
N LYS A 38 9.96 -3.72 1.12
CA LYS A 38 10.47 -4.78 1.98
C LYS A 38 9.49 -5.09 3.10
N ASN A 39 9.66 -6.25 3.73
CA ASN A 39 8.89 -6.66 4.89
C ASN A 39 9.24 -5.79 6.14
N TRP A 40 8.20 -5.34 6.86
CA TRP A 40 8.21 -4.55 8.09
C TRP A 40 7.53 -5.28 9.26
N SER A 41 7.19 -6.56 9.12
CA SER A 41 6.68 -7.39 10.19
C SER A 41 7.66 -7.37 11.37
N ALA A 42 7.12 -7.22 12.58
CA ALA A 42 7.84 -6.97 13.84
C ALA A 42 8.47 -5.58 14.03
N ALA A 43 8.30 -4.62 13.10
CA ALA A 43 8.90 -3.29 13.21
C ALA A 43 8.03 -2.22 13.92
N SER A 44 6.91 -2.60 14.56
CA SER A 44 5.99 -1.69 15.27
C SER A 44 5.56 -0.48 14.39
N ARG A 45 5.16 0.64 15.00
CA ARG A 45 4.73 1.88 14.32
C ARG A 45 5.90 2.76 13.85
N THR A 46 6.84 2.18 13.11
CA THR A 46 8.00 2.92 12.63
C THR A 46 7.61 3.95 11.57
N ARG A 47 8.29 5.10 11.56
CA ARG A 47 8.29 6.09 10.49
C ARG A 47 9.72 6.36 10.05
N VAL A 48 9.94 6.54 8.76
CA VAL A 48 11.28 6.76 8.22
C VAL A 48 11.57 8.26 8.15
N PHE A 49 12.37 8.77 9.10
CA PHE A 49 12.78 10.19 9.13
C PHE A 49 14.25 10.44 8.75
N HIS A 50 15.08 9.40 8.70
CA HIS A 50 16.53 9.53 8.51
C HIS A 50 16.97 9.43 7.03
N LYS A 51 16.04 9.23 6.10
CA LYS A 51 16.31 9.16 4.65
C LYS A 51 15.13 9.70 3.84
N PRO A 52 15.36 10.22 2.63
CA PRO A 52 14.28 10.62 1.74
C PRO A 52 13.37 9.43 1.38
N LEU A 53 12.07 9.67 1.40
CA LEU A 53 11.07 8.73 0.88
C LEU A 53 11.07 8.78 -0.66
N ARG A 54 11.04 7.61 -1.27
CA ARG A 54 10.94 7.42 -2.72
C ARG A 54 9.72 6.57 -3.02
N VAL A 55 9.10 6.84 -4.16
CA VAL A 55 7.97 6.07 -4.68
C VAL A 55 8.23 5.73 -6.13
N TYR A 56 7.94 4.49 -6.51
CA TYR A 56 7.98 4.02 -7.89
C TYR A 56 6.78 3.11 -8.16
N SER A 57 6.48 2.90 -9.44
CA SER A 57 5.44 1.96 -9.86
C SER A 57 6.05 0.61 -10.18
N ALA A 58 5.35 -0.47 -9.82
CA ALA A 58 5.70 -1.84 -10.17
C ALA A 58 4.51 -2.52 -10.84
N GLN A 59 4.78 -3.35 -11.84
CA GLN A 59 3.76 -4.19 -12.46
C GLN A 59 3.76 -5.58 -11.80
N LEU A 60 2.60 -6.02 -11.33
CA LEU A 60 2.39 -7.34 -10.76
C LEU A 60 2.25 -8.40 -11.86
N PRO A 61 2.42 -9.70 -11.53
CA PRO A 61 2.26 -10.79 -12.50
C PRO A 61 0.87 -10.86 -13.15
N ASP A 62 -0.18 -10.34 -12.48
CA ASP A 62 -1.54 -10.25 -13.02
C ASP A 62 -1.79 -8.97 -13.82
N GLY A 63 -0.73 -8.23 -14.17
CA GLY A 63 -0.77 -7.03 -15.00
C GLY A 63 -1.12 -5.74 -14.24
N ALA A 64 -1.54 -5.82 -12.98
CA ALA A 64 -1.89 -4.65 -12.19
C ALA A 64 -0.66 -3.78 -11.88
N VAL A 65 -0.83 -2.46 -11.93
CA VAL A 65 0.20 -1.50 -11.50
C VAL A 65 -0.04 -1.13 -10.04
N VAL A 66 1.01 -1.21 -9.22
CA VAL A 66 0.99 -0.82 -7.80
C VAL A 66 2.09 0.21 -7.53
N HIS A 67 1.94 0.99 -6.46
CA HIS A 67 2.97 1.91 -6.00
C HIS A 67 3.76 1.29 -4.85
N VAL A 68 5.06 1.52 -4.87
CA VAL A 68 6.00 0.95 -3.92
C VAL A 68 6.84 2.06 -3.32
N THR A 69 7.07 1.99 -2.01
CA THR A 69 7.92 2.96 -1.30
C THR A 69 9.02 2.30 -0.48
N ASN A 70 10.14 3.02 -0.31
CA ASN A 70 11.21 2.66 0.62
C ASN A 70 10.90 3.05 2.08
N GLY A 71 9.69 3.56 2.34
CA GLY A 71 9.15 3.92 3.65
C GLY A 71 8.52 2.74 4.39
N SER A 72 7.93 3.06 5.54
CA SER A 72 7.14 2.14 6.36
C SER A 72 5.67 2.10 5.91
N PRO A 73 4.87 1.12 6.39
CA PRO A 73 3.42 1.09 6.20
C PRO A 73 2.73 2.37 6.69
N SER A 74 3.24 3.00 7.77
CA SER A 74 2.74 4.29 8.25
C SER A 74 3.04 5.42 7.27
N ASP A 75 4.21 5.39 6.61
CA ASP A 75 4.57 6.34 5.58
C ASP A 75 3.70 6.17 4.32
N CYS A 76 3.31 4.93 3.97
CA CYS A 76 2.36 4.67 2.88
C CYS A 76 1.04 5.43 3.10
N VAL A 77 0.44 5.31 4.29
CA VAL A 77 -0.81 6.00 4.61
C VAL A 77 -0.63 7.51 4.61
N LEU A 78 0.47 8.00 5.18
CA LEU A 78 0.78 9.43 5.22
C LEU A 78 0.93 10.01 3.80
N LEU A 79 1.75 9.40 2.95
CA LEU A 79 2.00 9.86 1.59
C LEU A 79 0.72 9.87 0.76
N ALA A 80 -0.09 8.81 0.85
CA ALA A 80 -1.36 8.70 0.17
C ALA A 80 -2.31 9.86 0.52
N VAL A 81 -2.48 10.14 1.82
CA VAL A 81 -3.37 11.20 2.31
C VAL A 81 -2.83 12.61 2.01
N LEU A 82 -1.50 12.78 1.95
CA LEU A 82 -0.85 14.05 1.61
C LEU A 82 -0.86 14.39 0.10
N GLY A 83 -1.53 13.58 -0.72
CA GLY A 83 -1.79 13.90 -2.13
C GLY A 83 -1.02 13.05 -3.14
N LEU A 84 -0.33 11.99 -2.72
CA LEU A 84 0.23 11.02 -3.67
C LEU A 84 -0.86 10.17 -4.33
N ALA A 85 -1.93 9.85 -3.58
CA ALA A 85 -3.09 9.19 -4.15
C ALA A 85 -3.83 10.12 -5.12
N PRO A 86 -4.49 9.59 -6.16
CA PRO A 86 -5.18 10.41 -7.17
C PRO A 86 -6.30 11.30 -6.59
N ARG A 87 -6.85 10.89 -5.45
CA ARG A 87 -7.77 11.65 -4.61
C ARG A 87 -7.65 11.17 -3.17
N ARG A 88 -8.27 11.87 -2.24
CA ARG A 88 -8.31 11.44 -0.83
C ARG A 88 -8.98 10.05 -0.74
N PRO A 89 -8.32 9.03 -0.14
CA PRO A 89 -8.94 7.73 0.06
C PRO A 89 -10.21 7.84 0.93
N ASP A 90 -11.25 7.13 0.54
CA ASP A 90 -12.50 6.99 1.30
C ASP A 90 -12.35 5.92 2.39
N LEU A 91 -11.48 4.93 2.14
CA LEU A 91 -11.15 3.84 3.06
C LEU A 91 -9.65 3.53 2.99
N VAL A 92 -9.06 3.19 4.14
CA VAL A 92 -7.72 2.63 4.24
C VAL A 92 -7.83 1.20 4.74
N VAL A 93 -7.26 0.24 3.99
CA VAL A 93 -7.18 -1.16 4.37
C VAL A 93 -5.70 -1.54 4.50
N ALA A 94 -5.33 -2.11 5.64
CA ALA A 94 -3.98 -2.58 5.93
C ALA A 94 -3.99 -4.09 6.15
N GLY A 95 -3.32 -4.84 5.27
CA GLY A 95 -3.23 -6.30 5.34
C GLY A 95 -3.38 -6.99 3.97
N ILE A 96 -3.81 -8.26 3.91
CA ILE A 96 -3.86 -9.19 5.05
C ILE A 96 -2.42 -9.66 5.35
N ASN A 97 -2.00 -9.51 6.60
CA ASN A 97 -0.64 -9.87 7.00
C ASN A 97 -0.54 -11.39 7.25
N ALA A 98 0.59 -11.99 6.91
CA ALA A 98 0.92 -13.35 7.34
C ALA A 98 1.36 -13.31 8.81
N GLY A 99 0.53 -13.87 9.70
CA GLY A 99 0.80 -13.96 11.14
C GLY A 99 1.87 -14.98 11.50
#